data_AF-A0A962WIT1-F1
#
_entry.id   AF-A0A962WIT1-F1
#
_cell.length_a   1.000
_cell.length_b   1.000
_cell.length_c   1.000
_cell.angle_alpha   90.00
_cell.angle_beta   90.00
_cell.angle_gamma   90.00
#
_symmetry.space_group_name_H-M   'P 1'
#
loop_
_entity.id
_entity.type
_entity.pdbx_description
1 polymer ?
#
loop_
_entity_poly.entity_id
_entity_poly.type
_entity_poly.pdbx_seq_one_letter_code
_entity_poly.pdbx_strand_id
1 'polypeptide(L)'
;DEINRATPKTQSALLEAMEEQQVTQDGVSRPLPRPFVVIATQNPQRQIGTFALPESQLDRFLMRLQVGYPSPAAERELLRGEQRRSLLENLEPVMSAEQLVAAQRLAGEVYVSDPLLDYLQAIIAQTRNRRDWETGLSPRAGLSLLRASQAYALLAGHDHVEPEHVQAVLPAVVAHRLHPSSHPADASELRSRAAAADARGEAAGSDSSVPAAGPGEQLIHRVAIP
;
A
#
# COMPACT_ATOMS: atom_id res chain seq x y z
N ASP A 1 8.79 -13.73 -1.98
CA ASP A 1 9.33 -13.26 -0.69
C ASP A 1 10.63 -12.51 -0.94
N GLU A 2 10.98 -11.55 -0.09
CA GLU A 2 12.24 -10.79 -0.08
C GLU A 2 12.67 -10.31 -1.48
N ILE A 3 11.79 -9.59 -2.17
CA ILE A 3 12.00 -9.18 -3.58
C ILE A 3 13.31 -8.40 -3.76
N ASN A 4 13.76 -7.70 -2.72
CA ASN A 4 15.02 -6.96 -2.71
C ASN A 4 16.28 -7.85 -2.64
N ARG A 5 16.19 -9.16 -2.44
CA ARG A 5 17.34 -10.09 -2.54
C ARG A 5 17.48 -10.70 -3.94
N ALA A 6 16.44 -10.61 -4.75
CA ALA A 6 16.48 -11.08 -6.13
C ALA A 6 17.36 -10.16 -6.98
N THR A 7 18.02 -10.72 -8.00
CA THR A 7 18.81 -9.92 -8.94
C THR A 7 17.93 -8.89 -9.65
N PRO A 8 18.48 -7.73 -10.08
CA PRO A 8 17.71 -6.73 -10.83
C PRO A 8 16.99 -7.30 -12.06
N LYS A 9 17.60 -8.30 -12.73
CA LYS A 9 16.98 -8.99 -13.86
C LYS A 9 15.72 -9.76 -13.44
N THR A 10 15.78 -10.48 -12.33
CA THR A 10 14.64 -11.22 -11.78
C THR A 10 13.52 -10.27 -11.30
N GLN A 11 13.89 -9.15 -10.66
CA GLN A 11 12.95 -8.12 -10.26
C GLN A 11 12.22 -7.54 -11.47
N SER A 12 12.95 -7.17 -12.53
CA SER A 12 12.36 -6.65 -13.76
C SER A 12 11.42 -7.64 -14.44
N ALA A 13 11.80 -8.93 -14.52
CA ALA A 13 10.96 -9.96 -15.12
C ALA A 13 9.62 -10.15 -14.37
N LEU A 14 9.63 -10.09 -13.02
CA LEU A 14 8.40 -10.14 -12.24
C LEU A 14 7.50 -8.93 -12.51
N LEU A 15 8.10 -7.74 -12.58
CA LEU A 15 7.36 -6.49 -12.79
C LEU A 15 6.81 -6.37 -14.21
N GLU A 16 7.52 -6.91 -15.19
CA GLU A 16 7.03 -7.06 -16.57
C GLU A 16 5.83 -8.00 -16.61
N ALA A 17 5.91 -9.16 -15.95
CA ALA A 17 4.78 -10.09 -15.85
C ALA A 17 3.55 -9.46 -15.17
N MET A 18 3.77 -8.60 -14.16
CA MET A 18 2.71 -7.83 -13.50
C MET A 18 2.05 -6.81 -14.42
N GLU A 19 2.82 -6.12 -15.26
CA GLU A 19 2.30 -5.08 -16.16
C GLU A 19 1.60 -5.69 -17.38
N GLU A 20 2.21 -6.70 -17.99
CA GLU A 20 1.75 -7.29 -19.25
C GLU A 20 0.72 -8.42 -19.05
N GLN A 21 0.51 -8.86 -17.80
CA GLN A 21 -0.34 -10.01 -17.46
C GLN A 21 0.01 -11.31 -18.23
N GLN A 22 1.25 -11.43 -18.68
CA GLN A 22 1.75 -12.57 -19.45
C GLN A 22 3.25 -12.74 -19.23
N VAL A 23 3.75 -13.94 -19.52
CA VAL A 23 5.18 -14.27 -19.49
C VAL A 23 5.61 -14.88 -20.81
N THR A 24 6.73 -14.40 -21.35
CA THR A 24 7.30 -14.91 -22.60
C THR A 24 8.53 -15.76 -22.30
N GLN A 25 8.51 -17.01 -22.75
CA GLN A 25 9.62 -17.94 -22.64
C GLN A 25 9.84 -18.64 -23.98
N ASP A 26 11.08 -18.59 -24.48
CA ASP A 26 11.50 -19.18 -25.77
C ASP A 26 10.63 -18.74 -26.96
N GLY A 27 10.26 -17.45 -26.97
CA GLY A 27 9.41 -16.85 -28.01
C GLY A 27 7.91 -17.17 -27.89
N VAL A 28 7.51 -17.93 -26.87
CA VAL A 28 6.11 -18.28 -26.61
C VAL A 28 5.57 -17.48 -25.42
N SER A 29 4.62 -16.60 -25.67
CA SER A 29 3.89 -15.85 -24.64
C SER A 29 2.76 -16.68 -24.04
N ARG A 30 2.68 -16.70 -22.71
CA ARG A 30 1.68 -17.42 -21.93
C ARG A 30 0.95 -16.44 -21.01
N PRO A 31 -0.39 -16.36 -21.06
CA PRO A 31 -1.14 -15.48 -20.17
C PRO A 31 -1.06 -15.96 -18.72
N LEU A 32 -1.07 -15.02 -17.79
CA LEU A 32 -1.17 -15.32 -16.36
C LEU A 32 -2.62 -15.68 -15.97
N PRO A 33 -2.81 -16.49 -14.91
CA PRO A 33 -4.15 -16.82 -14.42
C PRO A 33 -4.90 -15.56 -13.96
N ARG A 34 -6.24 -15.64 -13.94
CA ARG A 34 -7.09 -14.55 -13.43
C ARG A 34 -7.90 -15.05 -12.23
N PRO A 35 -7.83 -14.38 -11.06
CA PRO A 35 -7.04 -13.19 -10.76
C PRO A 35 -5.54 -13.52 -10.58
N PHE A 36 -4.67 -12.56 -10.91
CA PHE A 36 -3.24 -12.61 -10.61
C PHE A 36 -2.93 -11.53 -9.58
N VAL A 37 -2.32 -11.88 -8.45
CA VAL A 37 -1.96 -10.90 -7.40
C VAL A 37 -0.53 -11.17 -6.98
N VAL A 38 0.25 -10.11 -6.83
CA VAL A 38 1.63 -10.20 -6.31
C VAL A 38 1.69 -9.55 -4.93
N ILE A 39 2.04 -10.35 -3.93
CA ILE A 39 2.43 -9.87 -2.61
C ILE A 39 3.94 -10.05 -2.48
N ALA A 40 4.66 -8.93 -2.50
CA ALA A 40 6.10 -8.90 -2.35
C ALA A 40 6.47 -8.37 -0.96
N THR A 41 7.37 -9.05 -0.26
CA THR A 41 7.94 -8.55 0.99
C THR A 41 9.33 -7.97 0.72
N GLN A 42 9.75 -7.03 1.57
CA GLN A 42 11.09 -6.47 1.56
C GLN A 42 11.63 -6.44 2.99
N ASN A 43 12.83 -6.98 3.18
CA ASN A 43 13.58 -6.76 4.42
C ASN A 43 14.23 -5.37 4.42
N PRO A 44 14.52 -4.77 5.59
CA PRO A 44 15.19 -3.49 5.69
C PRO A 44 16.49 -3.44 4.88
N GLN A 45 16.73 -2.32 4.19
CA GLN A 45 17.79 -2.14 3.18
C GLN A 45 19.25 -2.26 3.68
N ARG A 46 19.48 -2.54 4.97
CA ARG A 46 20.82 -2.56 5.59
C ARG A 46 21.47 -3.94 5.60
N GLN A 47 20.91 -4.92 4.89
CA GLN A 47 21.48 -6.27 4.79
C GLN A 47 22.38 -6.39 3.56
N ILE A 48 23.53 -7.05 3.72
CA ILE A 48 24.45 -7.34 2.62
C ILE A 48 23.73 -8.23 1.58
N GLY A 49 23.84 -7.87 0.30
CA GLY A 49 23.24 -8.65 -0.80
C GLY A 49 21.82 -8.26 -1.16
N THR A 50 21.35 -7.05 -0.82
CA THR A 50 20.07 -6.52 -1.29
C THR A 50 20.24 -5.51 -2.43
N PHE A 51 19.36 -5.60 -3.43
CA PHE A 51 19.18 -4.66 -4.53
C PHE A 51 17.90 -3.86 -4.29
N ALA A 52 18.04 -2.55 -4.06
CA ALA A 52 16.90 -1.66 -3.92
C ALA A 52 16.12 -1.58 -5.24
N LEU A 53 14.80 -1.61 -5.15
CA LEU A 53 13.95 -1.39 -6.32
C LEU A 53 13.94 0.10 -6.66
N PRO A 54 14.20 0.48 -7.93
CA PRO A 54 14.00 1.84 -8.41
C PRO A 54 12.58 2.35 -8.15
N GLU A 55 12.40 3.66 -8.00
CA GLU A 55 11.08 4.26 -7.76
C GLU A 55 10.05 3.90 -8.84
N SER A 56 10.49 3.88 -10.11
CA SER A 56 9.66 3.48 -11.24
C SER A 56 9.15 2.03 -11.12
N GLN A 57 9.87 1.15 -10.44
CA GLN A 57 9.46 -0.22 -10.14
C GLN A 57 8.50 -0.25 -8.95
N LEU A 58 8.75 0.55 -7.92
CA LEU A 58 7.87 0.66 -6.76
C LEU A 58 6.50 1.22 -7.12
N ASP A 59 6.41 2.13 -8.09
CA ASP A 59 5.15 2.75 -8.51
C ASP A 59 4.13 1.74 -9.09
N ARG A 60 4.61 0.56 -9.53
CA ARG A 60 3.78 -0.54 -10.04
C ARG A 60 3.01 -1.28 -8.94
N PHE A 61 3.41 -1.13 -7.67
CA PHE A 61 2.64 -1.67 -6.56
C PHE A 61 1.50 -0.72 -6.20
N LEU A 62 0.30 -1.28 -6.05
CA LEU A 62 -0.90 -0.55 -5.65
C LEU A 62 -0.71 0.07 -4.27
N MET A 63 -0.20 -0.72 -3.32
CA MET A 63 -0.02 -0.30 -1.93
C MET A 63 1.26 -0.87 -1.29
N ARG A 64 1.77 -0.14 -0.31
CA ARG A 64 2.79 -0.58 0.64
C ARG A 64 2.21 -0.59 2.05
N LEU A 65 2.31 -1.73 2.71
CA LEU A 65 1.89 -1.98 4.07
C LEU A 65 3.11 -2.21 4.96
N GLN A 66 3.04 -1.69 6.18
CA GLN A 66 4.02 -1.99 7.22
C GLN A 66 3.39 -2.95 8.21
N VAL A 67 4.00 -4.12 8.38
CA VAL A 67 3.56 -5.08 9.38
C VAL A 67 4.46 -4.91 10.60
N GLY A 68 3.86 -4.36 11.66
CA GLY A 68 4.49 -4.29 12.97
C GLY A 68 4.42 -5.62 13.71
N TYR A 69 4.96 -5.64 14.92
CA TYR A 69 4.78 -6.77 15.82
C TYR A 69 3.29 -6.91 16.22
N PRO A 70 2.82 -8.15 16.45
CA PRO A 70 1.48 -8.38 16.96
C PRO A 70 1.28 -7.68 18.31
N SER A 71 0.03 -7.39 18.65
CA SER A 71 -0.29 -6.92 20.01
C SER A 71 0.11 -7.98 21.05
N PRO A 72 0.41 -7.61 22.30
CA PRO A 72 0.78 -8.58 23.34
C PRO A 72 -0.26 -9.69 23.54
N ALA A 73 -1.54 -9.39 23.32
CA ALA A 73 -2.62 -10.38 23.37
C ALA A 73 -2.51 -11.39 22.22
N ALA A 74 -2.39 -10.90 20.98
CA ALA A 74 -2.22 -11.74 19.81
C ALA A 74 -0.92 -12.55 19.90
N GLU A 75 0.19 -11.95 20.32
CA GLU A 75 1.48 -12.62 20.54
C GLU A 75 1.35 -13.75 21.56
N ARG A 76 0.66 -13.51 22.67
CA ARG A 76 0.41 -14.55 23.68
C ARG A 76 -0.42 -15.70 23.14
N GLU A 77 -1.38 -15.46 22.25
CA GLU A 77 -2.11 -16.52 21.55
C GLU A 77 -1.19 -17.31 20.60
N LEU A 78 -0.26 -16.63 19.91
CA LEU A 78 0.75 -17.32 19.10
C LEU A 78 1.61 -18.26 19.94
N LEU A 79 2.08 -17.79 21.09
CA LEU A 79 2.95 -18.54 22.00
C LEU A 79 2.22 -19.71 22.67
N ARG A 80 0.90 -19.64 22.83
CA ARG A 80 0.09 -20.78 23.30
C ARG A 80 0.02 -21.93 22.30
N GLY A 81 0.43 -21.70 21.05
CA GLY A 81 0.65 -22.77 20.09
C GLY A 81 -0.64 -23.45 19.62
N GLU A 82 -1.79 -22.77 19.64
CA GLU A 82 -2.96 -23.27 18.91
C GLU A 82 -2.53 -23.52 17.45
N GLN A 83 -2.67 -24.77 17.02
CA GLN A 83 -2.05 -25.24 15.79
C GLN A 83 -2.65 -24.52 14.59
N ARG A 84 -2.05 -23.41 14.17
CA ARG A 84 -2.43 -22.66 12.96
C ARG A 84 -2.53 -23.55 11.73
N ARG A 85 -1.76 -24.66 11.70
CA ARG A 85 -1.86 -25.70 10.66
C ARG A 85 -3.27 -26.32 10.60
N SER A 86 -3.83 -26.68 11.75
CA SER A 86 -5.19 -27.23 11.85
C SER A 86 -6.28 -26.21 11.50
N LEU A 87 -6.05 -24.93 11.75
CA LEU A 87 -6.97 -23.86 11.32
C LEU A 87 -6.99 -23.71 9.79
N LEU A 88 -5.84 -23.89 9.13
CA LEU A 88 -5.74 -23.84 7.66
C LEU A 88 -6.41 -25.06 7.01
N GLU A 89 -6.31 -26.23 7.63
CA GLU A 89 -6.95 -27.47 7.13
C GLU A 89 -8.49 -27.39 7.16
N ASN A 90 -9.04 -26.60 8.09
CA ASN A 90 -10.49 -26.43 8.26
C ASN A 90 -11.02 -25.11 7.66
N LEU A 91 -10.22 -24.40 6.86
CA LEU A 91 -10.63 -23.13 6.29
C LEU A 91 -11.57 -23.36 5.11
N GLU A 92 -12.85 -23.01 5.27
CA GLU A 92 -13.81 -23.11 4.18
C GLU A 92 -13.68 -21.90 3.21
N PRO A 93 -13.56 -22.13 1.90
CA PRO A 93 -13.54 -21.05 0.92
C PRO A 93 -14.88 -20.28 0.92
N VAL A 94 -14.82 -18.99 1.21
CA VAL A 94 -16.01 -18.11 1.19
C VAL A 94 -16.30 -17.48 -0.17
N MET A 95 -15.35 -17.59 -1.12
CA MET A 95 -15.44 -16.98 -2.44
C MET A 95 -14.59 -17.76 -3.46
N SER A 96 -15.08 -17.90 -4.69
CA SER A 96 -14.34 -18.44 -5.84
C SER A 96 -13.51 -17.38 -6.56
N ALA A 97 -12.56 -17.81 -7.40
CA ALA A 97 -11.77 -16.91 -8.22
C ALA A 97 -12.65 -16.05 -9.17
N GLU A 98 -13.68 -16.66 -9.76
CA GLU A 98 -14.61 -15.99 -10.67
C GLU A 98 -15.47 -14.95 -9.94
N GLN A 99 -15.89 -15.27 -8.70
CA GLN A 99 -16.61 -14.34 -7.83
C GLN A 99 -15.71 -13.15 -7.45
N LEU A 100 -14.43 -13.39 -7.17
CA LEU A 100 -13.48 -12.31 -6.89
C LEU A 100 -13.29 -11.39 -8.11
N VAL A 101 -13.16 -11.96 -9.31
CA VAL A 101 -13.06 -11.18 -10.54
C VAL A 101 -14.36 -10.40 -10.81
N ALA A 102 -15.52 -10.96 -10.49
CA ALA A 102 -16.78 -10.24 -10.55
C ALA A 102 -16.84 -9.07 -9.56
N ALA A 103 -16.39 -9.28 -8.31
CA ALA A 103 -16.30 -8.23 -7.30
C ALA A 103 -15.32 -7.11 -7.71
N GLN A 104 -14.20 -7.43 -8.35
CA GLN A 104 -13.27 -6.43 -8.90
C GLN A 104 -13.92 -5.55 -9.97
N ARG A 105 -14.80 -6.11 -10.81
CA ARG A 105 -15.57 -5.30 -11.78
C ARG A 105 -16.57 -4.39 -11.09
N LEU A 106 -17.32 -4.91 -10.11
CA LEU A 106 -18.27 -4.12 -9.32
C LEU A 106 -17.57 -2.96 -8.59
N ALA A 107 -16.36 -3.19 -8.08
CA ALA A 107 -15.57 -2.13 -7.48
C ALA A 107 -15.29 -1.00 -8.50
N GLY A 108 -14.94 -1.34 -9.75
CA GLY A 108 -14.73 -0.34 -10.81
C GLY A 108 -15.99 0.45 -11.20
N GLU A 109 -17.18 -0.05 -10.88
CA GLU A 109 -18.47 0.56 -11.20
C GLU A 109 -19.00 1.49 -10.09
N VAL A 110 -18.37 1.50 -8.90
CA VAL A 110 -18.73 2.43 -7.81
C VAL A 110 -18.64 3.87 -8.30
N TYR A 111 -19.71 4.63 -8.06
CA TYR A 111 -19.85 5.97 -8.61
C TYR A 111 -18.80 6.95 -8.04
N VAL A 112 -18.24 7.77 -8.92
CA VAL A 112 -17.24 8.79 -8.60
C VAL A 112 -17.72 10.08 -9.24
N SER A 113 -17.98 11.10 -8.42
CA SER A 113 -18.46 12.40 -8.89
C SER A 113 -17.31 13.29 -9.38
N ASP A 114 -17.61 14.25 -10.26
CA ASP A 114 -16.62 15.23 -10.74
C ASP A 114 -15.95 16.00 -9.59
N PRO A 115 -16.66 16.47 -8.54
CA PRO A 115 -16.01 17.11 -7.39
C PRO A 115 -15.01 16.21 -6.66
N LEU A 116 -15.22 14.90 -6.65
CA LEU A 116 -14.26 13.98 -6.05
C LEU A 116 -13.04 13.79 -6.96
N LEU A 117 -13.22 13.79 -8.28
CA LEU A 117 -12.10 13.81 -9.22
C LEU A 117 -11.27 15.09 -9.05
N ASP A 118 -11.92 16.24 -8.87
CA ASP A 118 -11.25 17.51 -8.54
C ASP A 118 -10.47 17.42 -7.22
N TYR A 119 -11.05 16.79 -6.20
CA TYR A 119 -10.38 16.54 -4.92
C TYR A 119 -9.11 15.68 -5.09
N LEU A 120 -9.19 14.58 -5.85
CA LEU A 120 -8.03 13.74 -6.17
C LEU A 120 -6.97 14.51 -6.96
N GLN A 121 -7.38 15.31 -7.95
CA GLN A 121 -6.46 16.14 -8.72
C GLN A 121 -5.78 17.19 -7.85
N ALA A 122 -6.50 17.80 -6.90
CA ALA A 122 -5.94 18.76 -5.95
C ALA A 122 -4.86 18.11 -5.07
N ILE A 123 -5.09 16.88 -4.56
CA ILE A 123 -4.07 16.11 -3.83
C ILE A 123 -2.83 15.90 -4.70
N ILE A 124 -3.01 15.42 -5.93
CA ILE A 124 -1.91 15.13 -6.86
C ILE A 124 -1.13 16.41 -7.16
N ALA A 125 -1.81 17.51 -7.50
CA ALA A 125 -1.19 18.80 -7.78
C ALA A 125 -0.40 19.31 -6.57
N GLN A 126 -0.95 19.19 -5.36
CA GLN A 126 -0.27 19.58 -4.14
C GLN A 126 1.04 18.81 -3.92
N THR A 127 1.07 17.52 -4.25
CA THR A 127 2.29 16.71 -4.12
C THR A 127 3.36 17.07 -5.15
N ARG A 128 2.98 17.59 -6.32
CA ARG A 128 3.91 17.99 -7.39
C ARG A 128 4.47 19.40 -7.22
N ASN A 129 3.70 20.28 -6.59
CA ASN A 129 4.04 21.70 -6.46
C ASN A 129 4.78 22.04 -5.16
N ARG A 130 4.75 21.15 -4.15
CA ARG A 130 5.47 21.35 -2.88
C ARG A 130 6.93 20.95 -3.00
N ARG A 131 7.82 21.78 -2.43
CA ARG A 131 9.27 21.53 -2.35
C ARG A 131 9.63 20.43 -1.35
N ASP A 132 8.67 20.02 -0.53
CA ASP A 132 8.80 18.98 0.49
C ASP A 132 9.09 17.59 -0.10
N TRP A 133 8.83 17.38 -1.39
CA TRP A 133 8.92 16.08 -2.05
C TRP A 133 9.95 16.12 -3.19
N GLU A 134 10.75 15.06 -3.34
CA GLU A 134 11.67 14.90 -4.48
C GLU A 134 10.91 14.75 -5.79
N THR A 135 9.85 13.93 -5.74
CA THR A 135 8.96 13.66 -6.87
C THR A 135 7.53 13.63 -6.36
N GLY A 136 6.62 14.31 -7.07
CA GLY A 136 5.18 14.26 -6.77
C GLY A 136 4.52 12.99 -7.30
N LEU A 137 3.23 12.81 -6.98
CA LEU A 137 2.49 11.63 -7.40
C LEU A 137 2.40 11.48 -8.93
N SER A 138 2.68 10.28 -9.43
CA SER A 138 2.54 9.93 -10.85
C SER A 138 1.05 9.83 -11.27
N PRO A 139 0.73 9.86 -12.57
CA PRO A 139 -0.63 9.55 -13.04
C PRO A 139 -1.12 8.17 -12.59
N ARG A 140 -0.22 7.17 -12.53
CA ARG A 140 -0.51 5.82 -12.02
C ARG A 140 -0.93 5.85 -10.55
N ALA A 141 -0.31 6.71 -9.75
CA ALA A 141 -0.69 6.91 -8.37
C ALA A 141 -2.11 7.45 -8.21
N GLY A 142 -2.50 8.42 -9.06
CA GLY A 142 -3.86 8.94 -9.09
C GLY A 142 -4.90 7.87 -9.44
N LEU A 143 -4.64 7.07 -10.48
CA LEU A 143 -5.51 5.96 -10.85
C LEU A 143 -5.57 4.87 -9.75
N SER A 144 -4.44 4.60 -9.10
CA SER A 144 -4.36 3.67 -7.97
C SER A 144 -5.20 4.13 -6.78
N LEU A 145 -5.13 5.43 -6.44
CA LEU A 145 -5.95 6.02 -5.38
C LEU A 145 -7.44 5.89 -5.70
N LEU A 146 -7.84 6.24 -6.93
CA LEU A 146 -9.22 6.13 -7.37
C LEU A 146 -9.75 4.70 -7.22
N ARG A 147 -9.06 3.73 -7.81
CA ARG A 147 -9.44 2.31 -7.77
C ARG A 147 -9.48 1.76 -6.34
N ALA A 148 -8.50 2.12 -5.51
CA ALA A 148 -8.48 1.70 -4.12
C ALA A 148 -9.65 2.31 -3.31
N SER A 149 -9.99 3.57 -3.59
CA SER A 149 -11.11 4.26 -2.93
C SER A 149 -12.46 3.66 -3.32
N GLN A 150 -12.63 3.32 -4.61
CA GLN A 150 -13.82 2.61 -5.09
C GLN A 150 -13.95 1.21 -4.45
N ALA A 151 -12.86 0.45 -4.39
CA ALA A 151 -12.84 -0.85 -3.72
C ALA A 151 -13.16 -0.73 -2.21
N TYR A 152 -12.62 0.29 -1.54
CA TYR A 152 -12.90 0.56 -0.13
C TYR A 152 -14.38 0.90 0.09
N ALA A 153 -14.94 1.78 -0.73
CA ALA A 153 -16.36 2.15 -0.69
C ALA A 153 -17.27 0.93 -0.85
N LEU A 154 -16.98 0.07 -1.84
CA LEU A 154 -17.74 -1.17 -2.06
C LEU A 154 -17.69 -2.09 -0.83
N LEU A 155 -16.51 -2.28 -0.24
CA LEU A 155 -16.33 -3.11 0.96
C LEU A 155 -17.04 -2.54 2.19
N ALA A 156 -17.14 -1.21 2.27
CA ALA A 156 -17.89 -0.52 3.31
C ALA A 156 -19.41 -0.49 3.04
N GLY A 157 -19.87 -0.99 1.89
CA GLY A 157 -21.29 -1.04 1.52
C GLY A 157 -21.83 0.26 0.88
N HIS A 158 -20.95 1.15 0.44
CA HIS A 158 -21.31 2.39 -0.25
C HIS A 158 -21.33 2.18 -1.77
N ASP A 159 -22.29 2.82 -2.44
CA ASP A 159 -22.46 2.81 -3.90
C ASP A 159 -21.70 3.94 -4.62
N HIS A 160 -21.13 4.87 -3.86
CA HIS A 160 -20.32 5.97 -4.34
C HIS A 160 -19.10 6.20 -3.45
N VAL A 161 -18.11 6.89 -4.01
CA VAL A 161 -16.90 7.25 -3.28
C VAL A 161 -17.08 8.60 -2.59
N GLU A 162 -16.69 8.65 -1.32
CA GLU A 162 -16.65 9.84 -0.48
C GLU A 162 -15.20 10.22 -0.16
N PRO A 163 -14.90 11.47 0.25
CA PRO A 163 -13.54 11.89 0.59
C PRO A 163 -12.89 11.03 1.69
N GLU A 164 -13.68 10.49 2.62
CA GLU A 164 -13.20 9.60 3.68
C GLU A 164 -12.63 8.28 3.14
N HIS A 165 -13.21 7.72 2.07
CA HIS A 165 -12.69 6.52 1.42
C HIS A 165 -11.30 6.78 0.81
N VAL A 166 -11.12 7.96 0.21
CA VAL A 166 -9.82 8.40 -0.32
C VAL A 166 -8.81 8.51 0.82
N GLN A 167 -9.19 9.18 1.91
CA GLN A 167 -8.31 9.37 3.06
C GLN A 167 -7.91 8.05 3.73
N ALA A 168 -8.83 7.09 3.81
CA ALA A 168 -8.58 5.78 4.41
C ALA A 168 -7.50 4.99 3.65
N VAL A 169 -7.52 5.01 2.32
CA VAL A 169 -6.54 4.26 1.50
C VAL A 169 -5.26 5.04 1.21
N LEU A 170 -5.28 6.37 1.36
CA LEU A 170 -4.19 7.24 0.95
C LEU A 170 -2.82 6.84 1.53
N PRO A 171 -2.66 6.59 2.85
CA PRO A 171 -1.36 6.22 3.41
C PRO A 171 -0.80 4.95 2.77
N ALA A 172 -1.62 3.92 2.57
CA ALA A 172 -1.19 2.65 1.99
C ALA A 172 -0.81 2.79 0.51
N VAL A 173 -1.53 3.64 -0.24
CA VAL A 173 -1.33 3.81 -1.69
C VAL A 173 -0.21 4.80 -2.03
N VAL A 174 0.06 5.77 -1.15
CA VAL A 174 0.98 6.91 -1.42
C VAL A 174 2.33 6.78 -0.71
N ALA A 175 2.42 6.09 0.42
CA ALA A 175 3.62 6.14 1.27
C ALA A 175 4.92 5.66 0.59
N HIS A 176 4.85 4.84 -0.46
CA HIS A 176 6.03 4.42 -1.24
C HIS A 176 6.32 5.24 -2.49
N ARG A 177 5.51 6.27 -2.75
CA ARG A 177 5.56 7.12 -3.94
C ARG A 177 6.02 8.54 -3.64
N LEU A 178 5.93 8.97 -2.38
CA LEU A 178 6.39 10.28 -1.93
C LEU A 178 7.61 10.13 -1.03
N HIS A 179 8.73 10.68 -1.48
CA HIS A 179 9.98 10.74 -0.74
C HIS A 179 10.28 12.19 -0.36
N PRO A 180 10.57 12.47 0.92
CA PRO A 180 10.92 13.82 1.36
C PRO A 180 12.13 14.34 0.61
N SER A 181 12.11 15.62 0.22
CA SER A 181 13.27 16.24 -0.40
C SER A 181 14.46 16.29 0.55
N SER A 182 15.62 15.93 0.03
CA SER A 182 16.90 15.97 0.75
C SER A 182 17.39 17.41 1.07
N HIS A 183 16.60 18.44 0.78
CA HIS A 183 16.93 19.83 1.09
C HIS A 183 16.51 20.17 2.53
N PRO A 184 17.42 20.63 3.40
CA PRO A 184 17.16 20.88 4.82
C PRO A 184 16.38 22.18 5.11
N ALA A 185 15.51 22.60 4.19
CA ALA A 185 14.44 23.52 4.55
C ALA A 185 13.30 22.67 5.15
N ASP A 186 12.82 23.02 6.33
CA ASP A 186 11.58 22.50 6.91
C ASP A 186 11.58 21.16 7.64
N ALA A 187 12.70 20.46 7.89
CA ALA A 187 12.65 19.32 8.83
C ALA A 187 12.27 19.75 10.27
N SER A 188 12.51 21.03 10.61
CA SER A 188 12.04 21.69 11.83
C SER A 188 10.62 22.25 11.67
N GLU A 189 10.29 22.79 10.50
CA GLU A 189 9.02 23.44 10.22
C GLU A 189 7.86 22.44 10.00
N LEU A 190 8.12 21.30 9.36
CA LEU A 190 7.18 20.18 9.22
C LEU A 190 6.86 19.53 10.55
N ARG A 191 7.87 19.37 11.43
CA ARG A 191 7.66 18.86 12.80
C ARG A 191 6.86 19.85 13.65
N SER A 192 7.14 21.14 13.55
CA SER A 192 6.39 22.17 14.26
C SER A 192 4.98 22.41 13.69
N ARG A 193 4.75 22.20 12.39
CA ARG A 193 3.41 22.26 11.78
C ARG A 193 2.56 21.01 12.05
N ALA A 194 3.16 19.82 12.10
CA ALA A 194 2.47 18.61 12.56
C ALA A 194 2.10 18.74 14.05
N ALA A 195 3.03 19.19 14.89
CA ALA A 195 2.75 19.48 16.31
C ALA A 195 1.72 20.59 16.51
N ALA A 196 1.70 21.63 15.65
CA ALA A 196 0.69 22.69 15.70
C ALA A 196 -0.69 22.25 15.16
N ALA A 197 -0.75 21.22 14.33
CA ALA A 197 -2.00 20.60 13.89
C ALA A 197 -2.58 19.69 14.99
N ASP A 198 -1.75 18.91 15.67
CA ASP A 198 -2.15 18.12 16.84
C ASP A 198 -2.62 19.02 18.00
N ALA A 199 -1.91 20.12 18.28
CA ALA A 199 -2.29 21.07 19.32
C ALA A 199 -3.62 21.81 19.05
N ARG A 200 -4.12 21.80 17.81
CA ARG A 200 -5.45 22.34 17.45
C ARG A 200 -6.55 21.29 17.50
N GLY A 201 -6.21 20.00 17.56
CA GLY A 201 -7.13 18.88 17.71
C GLY A 201 -7.37 18.44 19.17
N GLU A 202 -6.46 18.74 20.09
CA GLU A 202 -6.50 18.25 21.49
C GLU A 202 -7.27 19.14 22.49
N ALA A 203 -8.26 19.91 22.03
CA ALA A 203 -9.24 20.53 22.93
C ALA A 203 -10.45 19.60 23.18
N ALA A 204 -10.21 18.30 23.42
CA ALA A 204 -11.20 17.37 23.98
C ALA A 204 -10.53 16.08 24.51
N GLY A 205 -10.33 16.01 25.83
CA GLY A 205 -10.47 14.75 26.60
C GLY A 205 -9.32 13.73 26.64
N SER A 206 -8.48 13.88 27.68
CA SER A 206 -7.91 12.84 28.58
C SER A 206 -7.12 11.63 28.05
N ASP A 207 -5.84 11.62 28.46
CA ASP A 207 -5.14 10.56 29.22
C ASP A 207 -4.99 9.16 28.60
N SER A 208 -3.83 8.88 27.98
CA SER A 208 -3.09 7.64 28.25
C SER A 208 -1.63 7.75 27.79
N SER A 209 -0.71 7.52 28.72
CA SER A 209 0.71 7.34 28.46
C SER A 209 0.99 5.99 27.80
N VAL A 210 1.54 5.98 26.59
CA VAL A 210 2.10 4.77 25.94
C VAL A 210 3.62 4.93 25.86
N PRO A 211 4.43 3.98 26.36
CA PRO A 211 5.87 4.06 26.24
C PRO A 211 6.31 3.75 24.80
N ALA A 212 7.26 4.52 24.31
CA ALA A 212 7.89 4.33 23.01
C ALA A 212 8.58 2.95 22.93
N ALA A 213 8.05 2.06 22.08
CA ALA A 213 8.76 0.86 21.68
C ALA A 213 9.95 1.24 20.78
N GLY A 214 11.14 0.75 21.11
CA GLY A 214 12.36 0.96 20.33
C GLY A 214 12.26 0.39 18.90
N PRO A 215 13.23 0.70 18.02
CA PRO A 215 13.16 0.35 16.61
C PRO A 215 13.45 -1.14 16.43
N GLY A 216 12.44 -1.99 16.58
CA GLY A 216 12.47 -3.37 16.09
C GLY A 216 12.35 -3.38 14.56
N GLU A 217 13.09 -4.26 13.90
CA GLU A 217 13.12 -4.38 12.44
C GLU A 217 11.73 -4.75 11.89
N GLN A 218 11.17 -3.87 11.05
CA GLN A 218 9.82 -4.03 10.51
C GLN A 218 9.86 -4.68 9.11
N LEU A 219 8.98 -5.64 8.87
CA LEU A 219 8.78 -6.22 7.54
C LEU A 219 7.86 -5.32 6.71
N ILE A 220 8.26 -5.04 5.47
CA ILE A 220 7.46 -4.23 4.55
C ILE A 220 6.79 -5.17 3.56
N HIS A 221 5.46 -5.16 3.53
CA HIS A 221 4.67 -5.87 2.53
C HIS A 221 4.23 -4.91 1.44
N ARG A 222 4.21 -5.38 0.20
CA ARG A 222 3.75 -4.62 -0.96
C ARG A 222 2.76 -5.48 -1.71
N VAL A 223 1.63 -4.90 -2.05
CA VAL A 223 0.56 -5.59 -2.77
C VAL A 223 0.39 -4.90 -4.11
N ALA A 224 0.48 -5.70 -5.17
CA ALA A 224 0.09 -5.31 -6.51
C ALA A 224 -1.12 -6.14 -6.93
N ILE A 225 -2.18 -5.43 -7.28
CA ILE A 225 -3.38 -5.98 -7.90
C ILE A 225 -3.39 -5.36 -9.31
N PRO A 226 -3.09 -6.13 -10.37
CA PRO A 226 -3.11 -5.65 -11.74
C PRO A 226 -4.55 -5.32 -12.19
#